data_AF-A0A7V4YXM1-F1
#
_entry.id   AF-A0A7V4YXM1-F1
#
_cell.length_a   1.000
_cell.length_b   1.000
_cell.length_c   1.000
_cell.angle_alpha   90.00
_cell.angle_beta   90.00
_cell.angle_gamma   90.00
#
_symmetry.space_group_name_H-M   'P 1'
#
loop_
_entity.id
_entity.type
_entity.pdbx_description
1 polymer ?
#
loop_
_entity_poly.entity_id
_entity_poly.type
_entity_poly.pdbx_seq_one_letter_code
_entity_poly.pdbx_strand_id
1 'polypeptide(L)'
;MASPVANTETTSTNSTASDRGQLSPRTRIARLILLYHFALIGASCIFYILRGFDFEEFTSLMGILAPVTALYGGAVFRFLGRSITEPNLNTQNGAPISSLVKWLVNGHFIIVLSLISLKALAPNILNFQDMTMFLTFVESALGVYMGNIILALFEGKAENGKG
;
A
#
# COMPACT_ATOMS: atom_id res chain seq x y z
N MET A 1 38.63 10.90 54.52
CA MET A 1 39.16 11.68 53.39
C MET A 1 39.05 10.80 52.15
N ALA A 2 38.25 11.23 51.18
CA ALA A 2 37.82 10.43 50.04
C ALA A 2 38.87 10.49 48.90
N SER A 3 39.22 9.34 48.34
CA SER A 3 40.04 9.21 47.14
C SER A 3 39.23 9.58 45.89
N PRO A 4 39.84 10.23 44.88
CA PRO A 4 39.13 10.69 43.70
C PRO A 4 38.92 9.57 42.66
N VAL A 5 37.69 9.58 42.17
CA VAL A 5 37.05 9.00 40.98
C VAL A 5 37.99 8.50 39.87
N ALA A 6 37.84 7.23 39.49
CA ALA A 6 38.35 6.66 38.25
C ALA A 6 37.51 7.16 37.05
N ASN A 7 38.12 7.97 36.18
CA ASN A 7 37.62 8.20 34.83
C ASN A 7 37.86 6.94 34.00
N THR A 8 36.82 6.16 33.73
CA THR A 8 36.81 5.25 32.58
C THR A 8 35.97 5.90 31.51
N GLU A 9 36.64 6.34 30.45
CA GLU A 9 36.03 6.81 29.22
C GLU A 9 35.14 5.70 28.63
N THR A 10 33.82 5.83 28.81
CA THR A 10 32.89 5.01 28.05
C THR A 10 32.83 5.57 26.63
N THR A 11 33.76 5.04 25.84
CA THR A 11 33.82 5.00 24.39
C THR A 11 32.44 5.22 23.76
N SER A 12 32.35 6.25 22.92
CA SER A 12 31.25 6.48 22.00
C SER A 12 31.00 5.22 21.18
N THR A 13 29.95 4.47 21.54
CA THR A 13 29.42 3.45 20.64
C THR A 13 28.69 4.18 19.53
N ASN A 14 29.46 4.57 18.52
CA ASN A 14 28.98 4.91 17.19
C ASN A 14 28.23 3.69 16.65
N SER A 15 26.93 3.61 16.91
CA SER A 15 26.01 2.68 16.26
C SER A 15 25.78 3.13 14.81
N THR A 16 26.85 3.10 14.03
CA THR A 16 26.81 3.14 12.57
C THR A 16 26.46 1.74 12.09
N ALA A 17 25.18 1.42 12.10
CA ALA A 17 24.68 0.18 11.52
C ALA A 17 23.31 0.40 10.85
N SER A 18 23.39 0.92 9.62
CA SER A 18 22.47 0.64 8.52
C SER A 18 21.00 1.09 8.67
N ASP A 19 20.75 2.39 8.78
CA ASP A 19 19.46 2.96 8.40
C ASP A 19 19.39 3.13 6.87
N ARG A 20 19.39 2.00 6.15
CA ARG A 20 19.04 2.00 4.72
C ARG A 20 17.52 2.14 4.62
N GLY A 21 17.05 3.38 4.61
CA GLY A 21 15.72 3.77 4.12
C GLY A 21 14.57 2.96 4.72
N GLN A 22 14.41 2.99 6.05
CA GLN A 22 13.27 2.32 6.68
C GLN A 22 11.97 3.04 6.32
N LEU A 23 11.32 2.60 5.23
CA LEU A 23 10.02 3.13 4.80
C LEU A 23 9.01 3.05 5.96
N SER A 24 8.32 4.15 6.21
CA SER A 24 7.16 4.23 7.11
C SER A 24 6.25 2.99 6.94
N PRO A 25 5.75 2.38 8.02
CA PRO A 25 4.78 1.27 7.95
C PRO A 25 3.64 1.53 6.98
N ARG A 26 3.14 2.78 6.91
CA ARG A 26 2.02 3.17 6.02
C ARG A 26 2.46 3.13 4.56
N THR A 27 3.66 3.64 4.27
CA THR A 27 4.27 3.60 2.93
C THR A 27 4.56 2.17 2.47
N ARG A 28 4.97 1.27 3.39
CA ARG A 28 5.16 -0.15 3.07
C ARG A 28 3.85 -0.82 2.63
N ILE A 29 2.75 -0.53 3.33
CA ILE A 29 1.43 -1.08 2.99
C ILE A 29 0.92 -0.49 1.68
N ALA A 30 1.05 0.83 1.48
CA ALA A 30 0.69 1.47 0.21
C ALA A 30 1.47 0.87 -0.98
N ARG A 31 2.78 0.63 -0.80
CA ARG A 31 3.61 -0.03 -1.82
C ARG A 31 3.18 -1.48 -2.08
N LEU A 32 2.86 -2.25 -1.04
CA LEU A 32 2.34 -3.61 -1.18
C LEU A 32 1.04 -3.63 -1.98
N ILE A 33 0.12 -2.71 -1.69
CA ILE A 33 -1.17 -2.65 -2.37
C ILE A 33 -1.03 -2.21 -3.82
N LEU A 34 -0.12 -1.27 -4.10
CA LEU A 34 0.23 -0.92 -5.46
C LEU A 34 0.78 -2.12 -6.23
N LEU A 35 1.70 -2.88 -5.62
CA LEU A 35 2.27 -4.09 -6.25
C LEU A 35 1.17 -5.13 -6.52
N TYR A 36 0.29 -5.35 -5.56
CA TYR A 36 -0.86 -6.23 -5.71
C TYR A 36 -1.81 -5.78 -6.82
N HIS A 37 -2.11 -4.49 -6.92
CA HIS A 37 -2.96 -3.96 -7.99
C HIS A 37 -2.32 -4.12 -9.38
N PHE A 38 -1.01 -3.88 -9.51
CA PHE A 38 -0.30 -4.17 -10.75
C PHE A 38 -0.33 -5.67 -11.09
N ALA A 39 -0.20 -6.54 -10.10
CA ALA A 39 -0.33 -7.98 -10.29
C ALA A 39 -1.75 -8.38 -10.73
N LEU A 40 -2.80 -7.78 -10.15
CA LEU A 40 -4.19 -8.00 -10.56
C LEU A 40 -4.42 -7.53 -12.00
N ILE A 41 -3.94 -6.34 -12.38
CA ILE A 41 -4.03 -5.85 -13.76
C ILE A 41 -3.32 -6.83 -14.71
N GLY A 42 -2.09 -7.26 -14.36
CA GLY A 42 -1.36 -8.24 -15.15
C GLY A 42 -2.10 -9.56 -15.31
N ALA A 43 -2.66 -10.09 -14.22
CA ALA A 43 -3.47 -11.30 -14.24
C ALA A 43 -4.73 -11.13 -15.10
N SER A 44 -5.44 -10.00 -14.97
CA SER A 44 -6.61 -9.66 -15.79
C SER A 44 -6.26 -9.60 -17.28
N CYS A 45 -5.12 -9.02 -17.64
CA CYS A 45 -4.63 -9.01 -19.03
C CYS A 45 -4.36 -10.43 -19.54
N ILE A 46 -3.73 -11.28 -18.73
CA ILE A 46 -3.47 -12.69 -19.10
C ILE A 46 -4.81 -13.42 -19.31
N PHE A 47 -5.76 -13.30 -18.39
CA PHE A 47 -7.07 -13.94 -18.52
C PHE A 47 -7.88 -13.41 -19.70
N TYR A 48 -7.77 -12.14 -20.03
CA TYR A 48 -8.37 -11.59 -21.25
C TYR A 48 -7.80 -12.24 -22.52
N ILE A 49 -6.48 -12.38 -22.62
CA ILE A 49 -5.83 -13.04 -23.77
C ILE A 49 -6.23 -14.52 -23.84
N LEU A 50 -6.40 -15.18 -22.70
CA LEU A 50 -6.89 -16.56 -22.60
C LEU A 50 -8.40 -16.70 -22.87
N ARG A 51 -9.09 -15.61 -23.24
CA ARG A 51 -10.56 -15.55 -23.46
C ARG A 51 -11.39 -15.93 -22.22
N GLY A 52 -10.84 -15.71 -21.03
CA GLY A 52 -11.57 -15.83 -19.77
C GLY A 52 -12.54 -14.66 -19.50
N PHE A 53 -12.34 -13.54 -20.20
CA PHE A 53 -13.21 -12.37 -20.19
C PHE A 53 -13.50 -11.93 -21.62
N ASP A 54 -14.70 -11.41 -21.85
CA ASP A 54 -14.97 -10.62 -23.06
C ASP A 54 -14.44 -9.18 -22.92
N PHE A 55 -14.59 -8.39 -23.98
CA PHE A 55 -14.09 -7.01 -23.99
C PHE A 55 -14.85 -6.09 -23.02
N GLU A 56 -16.15 -6.29 -22.85
CA GLU A 56 -16.98 -5.49 -21.94
C GLU A 56 -16.62 -5.82 -20.48
N GLU A 57 -16.47 -7.11 -20.18
CA GLU A 57 -16.04 -7.63 -18.89
C GLU A 57 -14.64 -7.13 -18.53
N PHE A 58 -13.68 -7.23 -19.46
CA PHE A 58 -12.33 -6.72 -19.23
C PHE A 58 -12.33 -5.20 -18.99
N THR A 59 -13.06 -4.44 -19.81
CA THR A 59 -13.16 -2.97 -19.65
C THR A 59 -13.78 -2.59 -18.31
N SER A 60 -14.83 -3.29 -17.89
CA SER A 60 -15.48 -3.09 -16.60
C SER A 60 -14.54 -3.40 -15.43
N LEU A 61 -13.81 -4.51 -15.50
CA LEU A 61 -12.82 -4.89 -14.48
C LEU A 61 -11.69 -3.86 -14.37
N MET A 62 -11.21 -3.34 -15.51
CA MET A 62 -10.22 -2.26 -15.53
C MET A 62 -10.79 -0.95 -14.98
N GLY A 63 -12.08 -0.67 -15.18
CA GLY A 63 -12.78 0.46 -14.58
C GLY A 63 -12.76 0.47 -13.04
N ILE A 64 -12.65 -0.71 -12.42
CA ILE A 64 -12.55 -0.86 -10.97
C ILE A 64 -11.07 -0.80 -10.52
N LEU A 65 -10.17 -1.52 -11.19
CA LEU A 65 -8.76 -1.63 -10.80
C LEU A 65 -7.92 -0.36 -11.08
N ALA A 66 -8.22 0.37 -12.16
CA ALA A 66 -7.38 1.47 -12.62
C ALA A 66 -7.41 2.71 -11.70
N PRO A 67 -8.57 3.20 -11.21
CA PRO A 67 -8.62 4.34 -10.29
C PRO A 67 -7.78 4.12 -9.03
N VAL A 68 -7.81 2.90 -8.52
CA VAL A 68 -7.13 2.47 -7.30
C VAL A 68 -5.63 2.45 -7.50
N THR A 69 -5.20 1.84 -8.61
CA THR A 69 -3.80 1.82 -9.03
C THR A 69 -3.27 3.24 -9.21
N ALA A 70 -4.06 4.14 -9.79
CA ALA A 70 -3.70 5.54 -9.98
C ALA A 70 -3.55 6.29 -8.65
N LEU A 71 -4.47 6.07 -7.71
CA LEU A 71 -4.46 6.68 -6.39
C LEU A 71 -3.20 6.28 -5.58
N TYR A 72 -2.84 5.00 -5.56
CA TYR A 72 -1.60 4.57 -4.91
C TYR A 72 -0.36 4.94 -5.72
N GLY A 73 -0.42 4.85 -7.04
CA GLY A 73 0.65 5.26 -7.93
C GLY A 73 1.05 6.70 -7.65
N GLY A 74 0.06 7.60 -7.62
CA GLY A 74 0.26 9.00 -7.28
C GLY A 74 0.88 9.19 -5.90
N ALA A 75 0.38 8.49 -4.87
CA ALA A 75 0.92 8.58 -3.52
C ALA A 75 2.38 8.11 -3.43
N VAL A 76 2.73 7.01 -4.11
CA VAL A 76 4.09 6.46 -4.14
C VAL A 76 5.04 7.35 -4.93
N PHE A 77 4.66 7.81 -6.13
CA PHE A 77 5.47 8.73 -6.93
C PHE A 77 5.72 10.05 -6.18
N ARG A 78 4.71 10.56 -5.48
CA ARG A 78 4.87 11.75 -4.62
C ARG A 78 5.82 11.50 -3.45
N PHE A 79 5.70 10.37 -2.77
CA PHE A 79 6.62 10.01 -1.68
C PHE A 79 8.06 9.90 -2.19
N LEU A 80 8.27 9.24 -3.34
CA LEU A 80 9.59 9.16 -3.99
C LEU A 80 10.13 10.55 -4.33
N GLY A 81 9.29 11.42 -4.90
CA GLY A 81 9.66 12.81 -5.18
C GLY A 81 10.11 13.56 -3.93
N ARG A 82 9.36 13.44 -2.82
CA ARG A 82 9.75 14.06 -1.54
C ARG A 82 10.99 13.46 -0.91
N SER A 83 11.23 12.16 -1.08
CA SER A 83 12.42 11.50 -0.55
C SER A 83 13.72 12.01 -1.19
N ILE A 84 13.65 12.59 -2.40
CA ILE A 84 14.77 13.24 -3.08
C ILE A 84 14.99 14.66 -2.53
N THR A 85 13.92 15.40 -2.23
CA THR A 85 14.00 16.81 -1.79
C THR A 85 14.15 16.99 -0.27
N GLU A 86 13.67 16.05 0.53
CA GLU A 86 13.57 16.15 2.00
C GLU A 86 14.03 14.81 2.66
N PRO A 87 15.33 14.58 2.89
CA PRO A 87 15.85 13.29 3.36
C PRO A 87 15.47 12.93 4.81
N ASN A 88 14.87 13.84 5.59
CA ASN A 88 14.60 13.68 7.02
C ASN A 88 13.14 13.34 7.38
N LEU A 89 12.30 12.98 6.40
CA LEU A 89 10.89 12.63 6.64
C LEU A 89 10.63 11.17 7.07
N ASN A 90 11.66 10.30 7.08
CA ASN A 90 11.48 8.88 7.41
C ASN A 90 11.06 8.62 8.87
N THR A 91 11.20 9.60 9.76
CA THR A 91 11.05 9.41 11.22
C THR A 91 9.63 9.65 11.75
N GLN A 92 8.71 10.24 10.97
CA GLN A 92 7.43 10.76 11.51
C GLN A 92 6.23 9.80 11.51
N ASN A 93 6.30 8.59 10.95
CA ASN A 93 5.13 7.70 10.82
C ASN A 93 5.21 6.42 11.67
N GLY A 94 5.64 6.56 12.93
CA GLY A 94 5.80 5.46 13.89
C GLY A 94 4.53 4.86 14.49
N ALA A 95 3.33 5.17 13.97
CA ALA A 95 2.11 4.55 14.48
C ALA A 95 2.07 3.06 14.10
N PRO A 96 2.01 2.13 15.07
CA PRO A 96 2.00 0.71 14.79
C PRO A 96 0.75 0.37 13.98
N ILE A 97 0.96 -0.19 12.79
CA ILE A 97 -0.15 -0.68 11.99
C ILE A 97 -0.58 -2.02 12.58
N SER A 98 -1.82 -2.08 13.04
CA SER A 98 -2.42 -3.30 13.57
C SER A 98 -2.24 -4.45 12.59
N SER A 99 -1.81 -5.60 13.10
CA SER A 99 -1.65 -6.83 12.32
C SER A 99 -2.93 -7.22 11.57
N LEU A 100 -4.09 -6.78 12.07
CA LEU A 100 -5.39 -6.95 11.43
C LEU A 100 -5.46 -6.25 10.06
N VAL A 101 -4.88 -5.06 9.92
CA VAL A 101 -4.87 -4.32 8.64
C VAL A 101 -4.00 -5.03 7.62
N LYS A 102 -2.81 -5.50 8.03
CA LYS A 102 -1.93 -6.28 7.14
C LYS A 102 -2.60 -7.56 6.66
N TRP A 103 -3.29 -8.26 7.57
CA TRP A 103 -4.04 -9.46 7.23
C TRP A 103 -5.20 -9.14 6.28
N LEU A 104 -5.94 -8.06 6.53
CA LEU A 104 -7.06 -7.63 5.70
C LEU A 104 -6.62 -7.30 4.27
N VAL A 105 -5.50 -6.60 4.11
CA VAL A 105 -4.93 -6.24 2.80
C VAL A 105 -4.51 -7.49 2.01
N ASN A 106 -3.76 -8.40 2.65
CA ASN A 106 -3.33 -9.63 1.99
C ASN A 106 -4.51 -10.57 1.68
N GLY A 107 -5.46 -10.69 2.62
CA GLY A 107 -6.67 -11.49 2.45
C GLY A 107 -7.54 -10.96 1.32
N HIS A 108 -7.75 -9.64 1.26
CA HIS A 108 -8.44 -8.99 0.15
C HIS A 108 -7.80 -9.33 -1.20
N PHE A 109 -6.48 -9.16 -1.33
CA PHE A 109 -5.80 -9.47 -2.58
C PHE A 109 -6.01 -10.92 -3.02
N ILE A 110 -5.88 -11.89 -2.10
CA ILE A 110 -6.10 -13.31 -2.39
C ILE A 110 -7.55 -13.56 -2.84
N ILE A 111 -8.52 -12.94 -2.18
CA ILE A 111 -9.94 -13.08 -2.52
C ILE A 111 -10.24 -12.50 -3.90
N VAL A 112 -9.74 -11.29 -4.20
CA VAL A 112 -9.94 -10.64 -5.51
C VAL A 112 -9.28 -11.45 -6.63
N LEU A 113 -8.04 -11.89 -6.43
CA LEU A 113 -7.35 -12.75 -7.40
C LEU A 113 -8.11 -14.07 -7.61
N SER A 114 -8.64 -14.67 -6.54
CA SER A 114 -9.41 -15.91 -6.62
C SER A 114 -10.72 -15.71 -7.37
N LEU A 115 -11.43 -14.59 -7.15
CA LEU A 115 -12.67 -14.26 -7.86
C LEU A 115 -12.43 -14.06 -9.35
N ILE A 116 -11.41 -13.27 -9.72
CA ILE A 116 -11.01 -13.06 -11.11
C ILE A 116 -10.65 -14.39 -11.78
N SER A 117 -9.84 -15.22 -11.08
CA SER A 117 -9.44 -16.53 -11.60
C SER A 117 -10.61 -17.49 -11.74
N LEU A 118 -11.54 -17.51 -10.77
CA LEU A 118 -12.70 -18.37 -10.78
C LEU A 118 -13.66 -17.99 -11.91
N LYS A 119 -13.90 -16.69 -12.13
CA LYS A 119 -14.68 -16.22 -13.27
C LYS A 119 -14.02 -16.58 -14.61
N ALA A 120 -12.70 -16.39 -14.70
CA ALA A 120 -11.96 -16.66 -15.94
C ALA A 120 -11.87 -18.15 -16.29
N LEU A 121 -11.72 -19.04 -15.30
CA LEU A 121 -11.52 -20.48 -15.49
C LEU A 121 -12.81 -21.30 -15.41
N ALA A 122 -13.80 -20.81 -14.66
CA ALA A 122 -15.07 -21.49 -14.44
C ALA A 122 -16.26 -20.51 -14.57
N PRO A 123 -16.52 -19.99 -15.79
CA PRO A 123 -17.51 -18.94 -16.02
C PRO A 123 -18.95 -19.35 -15.65
N ASN A 124 -19.24 -20.64 -15.55
CA ASN A 124 -20.55 -21.16 -15.16
C ASN A 124 -20.83 -21.11 -13.65
N ILE A 125 -19.81 -20.84 -12.83
CA ILE A 125 -19.93 -20.88 -11.35
C ILE A 125 -20.21 -19.49 -10.78
N LEU A 126 -19.66 -18.45 -11.40
CA LEU A 126 -19.72 -17.07 -10.90
C LEU A 126 -20.16 -16.12 -12.01
N ASN A 127 -21.23 -15.35 -11.76
CA ASN A 127 -21.66 -14.31 -12.69
C ASN A 127 -20.70 -13.11 -12.64
N PHE A 128 -20.38 -12.54 -13.81
CA PHE A 128 -19.53 -11.36 -13.91
C PHE A 128 -20.09 -10.14 -13.16
N GLN A 129 -21.41 -9.94 -13.26
CA GLN A 129 -22.09 -8.81 -12.64
C GLN A 129 -22.00 -8.90 -11.11
N ASP A 130 -22.24 -10.08 -10.54
CA ASP A 130 -22.13 -10.30 -9.10
C ASP A 130 -20.68 -10.15 -8.61
N MET A 131 -19.73 -10.66 -9.40
CA MET A 131 -18.30 -10.48 -9.14
C MET A 131 -17.93 -9.00 -9.07
N THR A 132 -18.25 -8.24 -10.10
CA THR A 132 -17.90 -6.81 -10.19
C THR A 132 -18.63 -5.96 -9.15
N MET A 133 -19.86 -6.31 -8.80
CA MET A 133 -20.57 -5.68 -7.69
C MET A 133 -19.85 -5.91 -6.36
N PHE A 134 -19.44 -7.15 -6.07
CA PHE A 134 -18.68 -7.47 -4.87
C PHE A 134 -17.31 -6.77 -4.86
N LEU A 135 -16.59 -6.79 -5.98
CA LEU A 135 -15.30 -6.10 -6.12
C LEU A 135 -15.47 -4.60 -5.88
N THR A 136 -16.48 -3.96 -6.48
CA THR A 136 -16.73 -2.52 -6.29
C THR A 136 -17.04 -2.19 -4.83
N PHE A 137 -17.82 -3.02 -4.14
CA PHE A 137 -18.12 -2.84 -2.73
C PHE A 137 -16.86 -2.93 -1.86
N VAL A 138 -16.10 -4.00 -2.01
CA VAL A 138 -14.88 -4.23 -1.21
C VAL A 138 -13.83 -3.16 -1.54
N GLU A 139 -13.69 -2.82 -2.81
CA GLU A 139 -12.79 -1.77 -3.28
C GLU A 139 -13.15 -0.41 -2.70
N SER A 140 -14.44 -0.06 -2.68
CA SER A 140 -14.91 1.19 -2.07
C SER A 140 -14.56 1.24 -0.58
N ALA A 141 -14.73 0.14 0.16
CA ALA A 141 -14.40 0.08 1.57
C ALA A 141 -12.90 0.27 1.83
N LEU A 142 -12.04 -0.34 1.01
CA LEU A 142 -10.59 -0.14 1.07
C LEU A 142 -10.19 1.27 0.62
N GLY A 143 -10.86 1.80 -0.40
CA GLY A 143 -10.70 3.16 -0.88
C GLY A 143 -10.92 4.20 0.22
N VAL A 144 -11.92 4.02 1.09
CA VAL A 144 -12.15 4.91 2.25
C VAL A 144 -11.01 4.84 3.27
N TYR A 145 -10.59 3.63 3.66
CA TYR A 145 -9.44 3.45 4.57
C TYR A 145 -8.19 4.15 4.01
N MET A 146 -8.07 4.15 2.68
CA MET A 146 -6.90 4.61 1.99
C MET A 146 -6.92 6.09 1.66
N GLY A 147 -8.10 6.66 1.44
CA GLY A 147 -8.33 8.10 1.48
C GLY A 147 -7.82 8.69 2.79
N ASN A 148 -8.06 8.03 3.92
CA ASN A 148 -7.56 8.49 5.22
C ASN A 148 -6.02 8.42 5.34
N ILE A 149 -5.39 7.38 4.78
CA ILE A 149 -3.91 7.27 4.78
C ILE A 149 -3.30 8.35 3.90
N ILE A 150 -3.89 8.60 2.73
CA ILE A 150 -3.45 9.63 1.80
C ILE A 150 -3.63 11.01 2.42
N LEU A 151 -4.79 11.29 3.03
CA LEU A 151 -5.04 12.53 3.75
C LEU A 151 -3.98 12.74 4.83
N ALA A 152 -3.70 11.74 5.67
CA ALA A 152 -2.63 11.82 6.68
C ALA A 152 -1.23 12.07 6.10
N LEU A 153 -0.96 11.59 4.87
CA LEU A 153 0.26 11.86 4.11
C LEU A 153 0.32 13.31 3.58
N PHE A 154 -0.83 13.92 3.30
CA PHE A 154 -0.94 15.31 2.85
C PHE A 154 -1.00 16.32 4.02
N GLU A 155 -1.67 15.98 5.12
CA GLU A 155 -1.95 16.86 6.26
C GLU A 155 -0.78 17.01 7.26
N GLY A 156 0.20 16.08 7.25
CA GLY A 156 1.40 16.14 8.09
C GLY A 156 2.32 17.35 7.87
N LYS A 157 1.92 18.33 7.05
CA LYS A 157 2.59 19.61 6.82
C LYS A 157 1.98 20.78 7.61
N ALA A 158 0.78 20.64 8.20
CA ALA A 158 0.04 21.81 8.70
C ALA A 158 0.39 22.27 10.14
N GLU A 159 1.01 21.44 10.99
CA GLU A 159 1.19 21.77 12.41
C GLU A 159 2.63 22.15 12.81
N ASN A 160 3.29 22.99 12.00
CA ASN A 160 4.52 23.68 12.44
C ASN A 160 4.68 25.07 11.79
N GLY A 161 3.55 25.75 11.57
CA GLY A 161 3.51 27.18 11.28
C GLY A 161 2.93 27.92 12.48
N LYS A 162 3.78 28.24 13.47
CA LYS A 162 3.44 29.27 14.45
C LYS A 162 3.22 30.59 13.69
N GLY A 163 2.02 31.13 13.79
CA GLY A 163 1.77 32.56 13.85
C GLY A 163 1.30 32.86 15.26
#